data_AF-A0A7S4GEU4-F1
#
_entry.id   AF-A0A7S4GEU4-F1
#
_cell.length_a   1.000
_cell.length_b   1.000
_cell.length_c   1.000
_cell.angle_alpha   90.00
_cell.angle_beta   90.00
_cell.angle_gamma   90.00
#
_symmetry.space_group_name_H-M   'P 1'
#
loop_
_entity.id
_entity.type
_entity.pdbx_description
1 polymer ?
#
loop_
_entity_poly.entity_id
_entity_poly.type
_entity_poly.pdbx_seq_one_letter_code
_entity_poly.pdbx_strand_id
1 'polypeptide(L)'
;MSALIPQNIPLTADLPFGLDVTSDVMLKHVQEVLTAFVVSVKDKALSLEDILVSFFTNKGVKDLMVAVSTLAVFSHEIHTQFKEHLHLLTATKQLKYFYNLPLGRLFCCLEDFWEGTAEAEWLLNLKTRVCTTAALAGTKPHQFFKEKKIDDYKDFAEHVEKVDPHAIYPTNIYRQCDGCTVSTEDCGTIESVMSTTLTTTIKTRKKVLDLADDTLSSIYRPLGRVVAIIDDKVEGLFGEDLTKYFAHHNIKYQKVVARGNEVDKSLEKVCEMLHELKKNGVSRNEPVLIIGGGVIADIAGFACGLYHRSTPYVMLCTSIVSGIDAGPSPRTCCDGFGYKNLYGAYHSPILTITDRYFFTSLHEGWLRHGLAEIVKMAVTKDYKLFGLMQKAGPKLIRTKFGTVNMTDSPEDEEFDKLCDLLIGRALDSY
;
A
#
# COMPACT_ATOMS: atom_id res chain seq x y z
N MET A 1 15.48 9.76 40.23
CA MET A 1 16.07 9.64 38.88
C MET A 1 15.02 10.14 37.91
N SER A 2 15.23 11.33 37.37
CA SER A 2 14.29 12.06 36.52
C SER A 2 13.97 11.26 35.25
N ALA A 3 12.76 10.72 35.17
CA ALA A 3 12.21 10.25 33.91
C ALA A 3 12.05 11.47 33.00
N LEU A 4 12.88 11.52 31.95
CA LEU A 4 12.79 12.52 30.90
C LEU A 4 11.38 12.44 30.32
N ILE A 5 10.64 13.54 30.49
CA ILE A 5 9.45 13.87 29.69
C ILE A 5 9.87 13.68 28.23
N PRO A 6 9.19 12.84 27.42
CA PRO A 6 9.31 12.96 25.99
C PRO A 6 8.68 14.31 25.68
N GLN A 7 9.51 15.35 25.55
CA GLN A 7 9.06 16.56 24.91
C GLN A 7 8.53 16.11 23.54
N ASN A 8 7.32 16.56 23.20
CA ASN A 8 6.88 16.63 21.81
C ASN A 8 7.87 17.55 21.10
N ILE A 9 9.05 17.01 20.77
CA ILE A 9 9.95 17.61 19.79
C ILE A 9 9.15 17.46 18.49
N PRO A 10 8.72 18.56 17.86
CA PRO A 10 8.22 18.46 16.51
C PRO A 10 9.32 17.77 15.72
N LEU A 11 9.02 16.65 15.05
CA LEU A 11 9.96 15.97 14.13
C LEU A 11 10.51 16.90 13.02
N THR A 12 10.06 18.16 13.00
CA THR A 12 10.42 19.23 12.08
C THR A 12 11.31 20.33 12.69
N ALA A 13 11.52 20.39 14.02
CA ALA A 13 12.07 21.61 14.63
C ALA A 13 13.61 21.74 14.58
N ASP A 14 14.38 20.67 14.39
CA ASP A 14 15.84 20.74 14.19
C ASP A 14 16.34 19.43 13.55
N LEU A 15 15.96 19.17 12.29
CA LEU A 15 16.64 18.13 11.52
C LEU A 15 18.01 18.68 11.06
N PRO A 16 19.13 17.96 11.25
CA PRO A 16 20.45 18.42 10.82
C PRO A 16 20.61 18.56 9.29
N PHE A 17 19.57 18.21 8.53
CA PHE A 17 19.54 18.24 7.08
C PHE A 17 18.21 18.86 6.61
N GLY A 18 18.24 20.15 6.27
CA GLY A 18 17.11 20.96 5.84
C GLY A 18 16.60 20.61 4.44
N LEU A 19 16.02 19.43 4.27
CA LEU A 19 15.19 19.12 3.12
C LEU A 19 13.87 19.89 3.26
N ASP A 20 13.65 20.87 2.38
CA ASP A 20 12.31 21.40 2.12
C ASP A 20 11.47 20.26 1.52
N VAL A 21 10.48 19.75 2.27
CA VAL A 21 9.87 18.44 2.01
C VAL A 21 8.71 18.52 1.00
N THR A 22 8.82 19.36 -0.02
CA THR A 22 7.91 19.22 -1.18
C THR A 22 8.30 18.00 -2.00
N SER A 23 7.32 17.36 -2.63
CA SER A 23 7.59 16.17 -3.45
C SER A 23 8.57 16.43 -4.59
N ASP A 24 8.50 17.59 -5.25
CA ASP A 24 9.45 17.97 -6.31
C ASP A 24 10.87 18.17 -5.80
N VAL A 25 11.04 18.84 -4.64
CA VAL A 25 12.35 19.05 -4.04
C VAL A 25 12.96 17.73 -3.59
N MET A 26 12.18 16.85 -2.96
CA MET A 26 12.65 15.52 -2.59
C MET A 26 13.03 14.70 -3.82
N LEU A 27 12.20 14.68 -4.86
CA LEU A 27 12.47 13.95 -6.10
C LEU A 27 13.79 14.42 -6.72
N LYS A 28 13.94 15.73 -6.91
CA LYS A 28 15.15 16.32 -7.49
C LYS A 28 16.39 16.00 -6.65
N HIS A 29 16.31 16.13 -5.33
CA HIS A 29 17.43 15.83 -4.44
C HIS A 29 17.84 14.36 -4.49
N VAL A 30 16.86 13.44 -4.48
CA VAL A 30 17.13 12.00 -4.62
C VAL A 30 17.80 11.71 -5.97
N GLN A 31 17.29 12.29 -7.06
CA GLN A 31 17.87 12.14 -8.39
C GLN A 31 19.31 12.66 -8.47
N GLU A 32 19.61 13.83 -7.89
CA GLU A 32 20.96 14.40 -7.84
C GLU A 32 21.94 13.49 -7.08
N VAL A 33 21.53 13.03 -5.88
CA VAL A 33 22.32 12.13 -5.05
C VAL A 33 22.61 10.80 -5.76
N LEU A 34 21.59 10.18 -6.36
CA LEU A 34 21.73 8.91 -7.06
C LEU A 34 22.57 9.06 -8.33
N THR A 35 22.39 10.14 -9.09
CA THR A 35 23.20 10.42 -10.29
C THR A 35 24.67 10.58 -9.93
N ALA A 36 24.97 11.36 -8.87
CA ALA A 36 26.34 11.53 -8.37
C ALA A 36 26.94 10.20 -7.90
N PHE A 37 26.14 9.34 -7.24
CA PHE A 37 26.57 7.99 -6.88
C PHE A 37 26.92 7.16 -8.12
N VAL A 38 26.04 7.08 -9.12
CA VAL A 38 26.26 6.25 -10.32
C VAL A 38 27.53 6.71 -11.05
N VAL A 39 27.72 8.01 -11.25
CA VAL A 39 28.94 8.56 -11.87
C VAL A 39 30.20 8.13 -11.11
N SER A 40 30.14 7.99 -9.79
CA SER A 40 31.28 7.57 -8.98
C SER A 40 31.65 6.08 -9.09
N VAL A 41 30.75 5.22 -9.61
CA VAL A 41 30.93 3.76 -9.66
C VAL A 41 30.80 3.13 -11.04
N LYS A 42 30.10 3.76 -12.00
CA LYS A 42 29.70 3.11 -13.27
C LYS A 42 30.85 2.62 -14.13
N ASP A 43 32.00 3.30 -14.09
CA ASP A 43 33.19 2.95 -14.87
C ASP A 43 34.15 2.02 -14.12
N LYS A 44 33.80 1.60 -12.89
CA LYS A 44 34.62 0.71 -12.07
C LYS A 44 34.13 -0.73 -12.20
N ALA A 45 35.05 -1.67 -12.43
CA ALA A 45 34.75 -3.11 -12.44
C ALA A 45 34.58 -3.66 -11.00
N LEU A 46 33.50 -3.26 -10.34
CA LEU A 46 33.18 -3.66 -8.95
C LEU A 46 32.25 -4.87 -8.91
N SER A 47 32.40 -5.70 -7.88
CA SER A 47 31.41 -6.74 -7.58
C SER A 47 30.08 -6.10 -7.12
N LEU A 48 28.98 -6.87 -7.15
CA LEU A 48 27.68 -6.36 -6.68
C LEU A 48 27.75 -5.92 -5.21
N GLU A 49 28.47 -6.67 -4.37
CA GLU A 49 28.64 -6.33 -2.97
C GLU A 49 29.46 -5.05 -2.79
N ASP A 50 30.53 -4.86 -3.56
CA ASP A 50 31.35 -3.64 -3.49
C ASP A 50 30.58 -2.40 -3.97
N ILE A 51 29.69 -2.56 -4.96
CA ILE A 51 28.75 -1.50 -5.38
C ILE A 51 27.82 -1.14 -4.22
N LEU A 52 27.27 -2.14 -3.51
CA LEU A 52 26.40 -1.89 -2.36
C LEU A 52 27.14 -1.26 -1.17
N VAL A 53 28.38 -1.69 -0.89
CA VAL A 53 29.24 -1.02 0.10
C VAL A 53 29.44 0.44 -0.30
N SER A 54 29.78 0.70 -1.56
CA SER A 54 29.95 2.07 -2.08
C SER A 54 28.66 2.89 -2.03
N PHE A 55 27.51 2.25 -2.24
CA PHE A 55 26.20 2.90 -2.16
C PHE A 55 25.92 3.38 -0.73
N PHE A 56 26.10 2.51 0.26
CA PHE A 56 25.79 2.84 1.64
C PHE A 56 26.82 3.76 2.31
N THR A 57 28.08 3.75 1.87
CA THR A 57 29.14 4.66 2.38
C THR A 57 29.19 6.00 1.63
N ASN A 58 28.46 6.14 0.53
CA ASN A 58 28.35 7.43 -0.16
C ASN A 58 27.65 8.45 0.76
N LYS A 59 28.31 9.58 1.01
CA LYS A 59 27.80 10.63 1.91
C LYS A 59 26.39 11.11 1.53
N GLY A 60 26.14 11.35 0.24
CA GLY A 60 24.83 11.83 -0.22
C GLY A 60 23.73 10.79 0.01
N VAL A 61 24.00 9.52 -0.31
CA VAL A 61 23.06 8.42 -0.08
C VAL A 61 22.78 8.24 1.42
N LYS A 62 23.83 8.31 2.25
CA LYS A 62 23.68 8.23 3.71
C LYS A 62 22.80 9.34 4.26
N ASP A 63 23.14 10.59 3.94
CA ASP A 63 22.42 11.77 4.43
C ASP A 63 20.94 11.70 4.00
N LEU A 64 20.68 11.24 2.76
CA LEU A 64 19.33 11.00 2.26
C LEU A 64 18.58 9.91 3.04
N MET A 65 19.17 8.73 3.24
CA MET A 65 18.53 7.62 3.96
C MET A 65 18.20 8.01 5.40
N VAL A 66 19.13 8.71 6.07
CA VAL A 66 18.92 9.24 7.42
C VAL A 66 17.77 10.24 7.43
N ALA A 67 17.77 11.25 6.53
CA ALA A 67 16.71 12.23 6.46
C ALA A 67 15.33 11.59 6.24
N VAL A 68 15.22 10.65 5.28
CA VAL A 68 13.97 9.94 4.97
C VAL A 68 13.46 9.15 6.18
N SER A 69 14.33 8.49 6.94
CA SER A 69 13.94 7.74 8.13
C SER A 69 13.37 8.60 9.26
N THR A 70 13.74 9.87 9.30
CA THR A 70 13.25 10.84 10.28
C THR A 70 12.00 11.60 9.83
N LEU A 71 11.53 11.41 8.60
CA LEU A 71 10.32 12.08 8.13
C LEU A 71 9.06 11.56 8.86
N ALA A 72 8.16 12.49 9.16
CA ALA A 72 6.83 12.20 9.68
C ALA A 72 5.88 11.76 8.56
N VAL A 73 6.21 10.66 7.87
CA VAL A 73 5.54 10.17 6.64
C VAL A 73 4.05 9.83 6.79
N PHE A 74 3.56 9.78 8.03
CA PHE A 74 2.14 9.57 8.37
C PHE A 74 1.39 10.86 8.71
N SER A 75 2.05 12.03 8.70
CA SER A 75 1.43 13.32 9.02
C SER A 75 0.63 13.89 7.85
N HIS A 76 -0.42 14.65 8.16
CA HIS A 76 -1.24 15.33 7.16
C HIS A 76 -0.43 16.32 6.30
N GLU A 77 0.60 16.94 6.88
CA GLU A 77 1.49 17.89 6.21
C GLU A 77 2.25 17.22 5.06
N ILE A 78 2.93 16.10 5.34
CA ILE A 78 3.66 15.34 4.31
C ILE A 78 2.69 14.84 3.22
N HIS A 79 1.49 14.37 3.58
CA HIS A 79 0.50 13.93 2.58
C HIS A 79 0.11 15.07 1.63
N THR A 80 -0.06 16.28 2.16
CA THR A 80 -0.37 17.47 1.34
C THR A 80 0.79 17.83 0.42
N GLN A 81 2.03 17.77 0.93
CA GLN A 81 3.24 18.10 0.17
C GLN A 81 3.54 17.10 -0.97
N PHE A 82 3.01 15.88 -0.88
CA PHE A 82 3.16 14.82 -1.89
C PHE A 82 1.93 14.66 -2.80
N LYS A 83 0.95 15.56 -2.75
CA LYS A 83 -0.30 15.42 -3.50
C LYS A 83 -0.09 15.22 -5.01
N GLU A 84 0.89 15.89 -5.60
CA GLU A 84 1.20 15.77 -7.03
C GLU A 84 1.95 14.45 -7.35
N HIS A 85 2.59 13.84 -6.36
CA HIS A 85 3.44 12.64 -6.52
C HIS A 85 3.17 11.58 -5.43
N LEU A 86 1.91 11.14 -5.30
CA LEU A 86 1.49 10.17 -4.26
C LEU A 86 2.20 8.81 -4.32
N HIS A 87 2.73 8.44 -5.49
CA HIS A 87 3.55 7.23 -5.64
C HIS A 87 4.86 7.36 -4.84
N LEU A 88 5.54 8.51 -4.91
CA LEU A 88 6.73 8.81 -4.10
C LEU A 88 6.43 8.74 -2.61
N LEU A 89 5.28 9.22 -2.15
CA LEU A 89 4.90 9.12 -0.74
C LEU A 89 4.81 7.66 -0.27
N THR A 90 4.31 6.78 -1.14
CA THR A 90 4.18 5.35 -0.85
C THR A 90 5.56 4.69 -0.71
N ALA A 91 6.51 5.08 -1.56
CA ALA A 91 7.91 4.65 -1.46
C ALA A 91 8.58 5.22 -0.20
N THR A 92 8.44 6.52 0.06
CA THR A 92 9.01 7.22 1.22
C THR A 92 8.56 6.60 2.55
N LYS A 93 7.28 6.23 2.68
CA LYS A 93 6.76 5.52 3.86
C LYS A 93 7.49 4.21 4.15
N GLN A 94 7.91 3.48 3.11
CA GLN A 94 8.64 2.22 3.26
C GLN A 94 10.13 2.47 3.49
N LEU A 95 10.71 3.42 2.75
CA LEU A 95 12.11 3.85 2.93
C LEU A 95 12.37 4.42 4.31
N LYS A 96 11.35 4.94 5.02
CA LYS A 96 11.48 5.30 6.44
C LYS A 96 12.10 4.17 7.28
N TYR A 97 11.79 2.93 6.93
CA TYR A 97 12.26 1.72 7.62
C TYR A 97 13.46 1.06 6.95
N PHE A 98 14.24 1.79 6.12
CA PHE A 98 15.31 1.24 5.29
C PHE A 98 16.23 0.30 6.06
N TYR A 99 16.59 0.65 7.31
CA TYR A 99 17.53 -0.08 8.14
C TYR A 99 17.12 -1.56 8.37
N ASN A 100 15.81 -1.85 8.36
CA ASN A 100 15.23 -3.19 8.56
C ASN A 100 14.46 -3.71 7.33
N LEU A 101 14.41 -2.92 6.24
CA LEU A 101 13.75 -3.26 4.98
C LEU A 101 14.69 -4.17 4.14
N PRO A 102 14.25 -5.34 3.66
CA PRO A 102 15.08 -6.19 2.80
C PRO A 102 15.61 -5.42 1.59
N LEU A 103 16.88 -5.65 1.20
CA LEU A 103 17.55 -4.90 0.13
C LEU A 103 16.76 -4.95 -1.19
N GLY A 104 16.19 -6.11 -1.56
CA GLY A 104 15.36 -6.19 -2.76
C GLY A 104 14.17 -5.24 -2.71
N ARG A 105 13.54 -5.10 -1.53
CA ARG A 105 12.43 -4.16 -1.34
C ARG A 105 12.89 -2.70 -1.31
N LEU A 106 14.03 -2.42 -0.67
CA LEU A 106 14.66 -1.09 -0.66
C LEU A 106 14.85 -0.57 -2.09
N PHE A 107 15.49 -1.35 -2.95
CA PHE A 107 15.76 -0.94 -4.33
C PHE A 107 14.49 -0.86 -5.19
N CYS A 108 13.46 -1.66 -4.92
CA CYS A 108 12.14 -1.47 -5.52
C CYS A 108 11.47 -0.16 -5.08
N CYS A 109 11.67 0.31 -3.84
CA CYS A 109 11.14 1.62 -3.42
C CYS A 109 11.95 2.79 -4.00
N LEU A 110 13.26 2.61 -4.20
CA LEU A 110 14.10 3.64 -4.83
C LEU A 110 13.78 3.82 -6.31
N GLU A 111 13.29 2.78 -6.98
CA GLU A 111 12.90 2.82 -8.40
C GLU A 111 11.94 3.95 -8.73
N ASP A 112 10.98 4.23 -7.85
CA ASP A 112 9.99 5.31 -8.02
C ASP A 112 10.66 6.69 -8.15
N PHE A 113 11.91 6.85 -7.69
CA PHE A 113 12.66 8.11 -7.78
C PHE A 113 13.61 8.17 -8.98
N TRP A 114 13.72 7.12 -9.79
CA TRP A 114 14.65 7.08 -10.93
C TRP A 114 14.04 7.67 -12.20
N GLU A 115 12.72 7.82 -12.27
CA GLU A 115 12.08 8.37 -13.46
C GLU A 115 12.67 9.75 -13.78
N GLY A 116 13.11 9.94 -15.03
CA GLY A 116 13.71 11.19 -15.49
C GLY A 116 15.21 11.38 -15.18
N THR A 117 15.88 10.48 -14.46
CA THR A 117 17.36 10.54 -14.35
C THR A 117 18.05 9.97 -15.59
N ALA A 118 19.18 10.58 -15.98
CA ALA A 118 20.03 10.11 -17.08
C ALA A 118 20.62 8.71 -16.81
N GLU A 119 20.68 8.28 -15.54
CA GLU A 119 21.29 7.02 -15.12
C GLU A 119 20.24 5.93 -14.79
N ALA A 120 18.97 6.13 -15.18
CA ALA A 120 17.86 5.24 -14.86
C ALA A 120 18.11 3.77 -15.27
N GLU A 121 18.67 3.55 -16.46
CA GLU A 121 18.94 2.21 -16.99
C GLU A 121 19.98 1.46 -16.12
N TRP A 122 21.02 2.17 -15.69
CA TRP A 122 22.06 1.60 -14.82
C TRP A 122 21.49 1.22 -13.45
N LEU A 123 20.67 2.09 -12.87
CA LEU A 123 20.01 1.84 -11.59
C LEU A 123 19.01 0.67 -11.68
N LEU A 124 18.27 0.57 -12.78
CA LEU A 124 17.36 -0.55 -13.05
C LEU A 124 18.12 -1.87 -13.18
N ASN A 125 19.30 -1.86 -13.80
CA ASN A 125 20.18 -3.02 -13.86
C ASN A 125 20.68 -3.42 -12.45
N LEU A 126 21.12 -2.44 -11.64
CA LEU A 126 21.53 -2.68 -10.26
C LEU A 126 20.40 -3.30 -9.44
N LYS A 127 19.19 -2.73 -9.50
CA LYS A 127 17.98 -3.28 -8.87
C LYS A 127 17.77 -4.74 -9.25
N THR A 128 17.80 -5.03 -10.54
CA THR A 128 17.56 -6.37 -11.08
C THR A 128 18.57 -7.36 -10.52
N ARG A 129 19.85 -6.98 -10.45
CA ARG A 129 20.92 -7.80 -9.86
C ARG A 129 20.71 -8.03 -8.35
N VAL A 130 20.32 -7.00 -7.60
CA VAL A 130 20.01 -7.13 -6.17
C VAL A 130 18.82 -8.07 -5.94
N CYS A 131 17.73 -7.88 -6.67
CA CYS A 131 16.50 -8.67 -6.52
C CYS A 131 16.65 -10.14 -6.96
N THR A 132 17.49 -10.41 -7.96
CA THR A 132 17.73 -11.78 -8.46
C THR A 132 18.78 -12.55 -7.65
N THR A 133 19.61 -11.86 -6.86
CA THR A 133 20.58 -12.50 -5.97
C THR A 133 19.92 -12.87 -4.65
N ALA A 134 19.51 -14.13 -4.50
CA ALA A 134 18.76 -14.61 -3.34
C ALA A 134 19.41 -14.29 -1.97
N ALA A 135 20.74 -14.35 -1.89
CA ALA A 135 21.49 -14.00 -0.68
C ALA A 135 21.37 -12.52 -0.29
N LEU A 136 21.20 -11.62 -1.26
CA LEU A 136 21.11 -10.18 -1.02
C LEU A 136 19.66 -9.71 -0.91
N ALA A 137 18.75 -10.21 -1.76
CA ALA A 137 17.37 -9.73 -1.83
C ALA A 137 16.65 -9.73 -0.47
N GLY A 138 16.86 -10.78 0.33
CA GLY A 138 16.29 -10.92 1.67
C GLY A 138 17.14 -10.33 2.81
N THR A 139 18.39 -9.96 2.54
CA THR A 139 19.30 -9.38 3.54
C THR A 139 18.85 -7.96 3.87
N LYS A 140 18.92 -7.60 5.15
CA LYS A 140 18.53 -6.26 5.61
C LYS A 140 19.77 -5.37 5.77
N PRO A 141 19.68 -4.05 5.53
CA PRO A 141 20.83 -3.15 5.62
C PRO A 141 21.63 -3.28 6.92
N HIS A 142 21.00 -3.35 8.09
CA HIS A 142 21.74 -3.54 9.35
C HIS A 142 22.56 -4.85 9.41
N GLN A 143 22.07 -5.93 8.79
CA GLN A 143 22.79 -7.19 8.70
C GLN A 143 23.96 -7.06 7.73
N PHE A 144 23.72 -6.43 6.57
CA PHE A 144 24.74 -6.14 5.58
C PHE A 144 25.85 -5.23 6.15
N PHE A 145 25.49 -4.19 6.89
CA PHE A 145 26.44 -3.27 7.54
C PHE A 145 27.33 -4.01 8.53
N LYS A 146 26.73 -4.89 9.35
CA LYS A 146 27.49 -5.72 10.30
C LYS A 146 28.45 -6.67 9.58
N GLU A 147 28.01 -7.31 8.50
CA GLU A 147 28.85 -8.24 7.72
C GLU A 147 30.02 -7.51 7.03
N LYS A 148 29.74 -6.35 6.41
CA LYS A 148 30.73 -5.56 5.66
C LYS A 148 31.49 -4.54 6.50
N LYS A 149 31.24 -4.48 7.82
CA LYS A 149 31.86 -3.55 8.77
C LYS A 149 31.67 -2.07 8.38
N ILE A 150 30.44 -1.70 8.01
CA ILE A 150 30.05 -0.32 7.72
C ILE A 150 29.57 0.33 9.03
N ASP A 151 30.40 1.18 9.61
CA ASP A 151 30.11 1.86 10.88
C ASP A 151 29.39 3.21 10.70
N ASP A 152 29.23 3.69 9.45
CA ASP A 152 28.64 5.00 9.10
C ASP A 152 27.23 5.26 9.66
N TYR A 153 26.47 4.20 9.96
CA TYR A 153 25.09 4.27 10.45
C TYR A 153 24.96 3.97 11.95
N LYS A 154 26.08 3.78 12.67
CA LYS A 154 26.04 3.41 14.10
C LYS A 154 25.41 4.50 14.96
N ASP A 155 25.89 5.74 14.83
CA ASP A 155 25.36 6.89 15.57
C ASP A 155 23.89 7.15 15.22
N PHE A 156 23.54 6.98 13.94
CA PHE A 156 22.16 7.05 13.47
C PHE A 156 21.27 6.00 14.17
N ALA A 157 21.70 4.74 14.20
CA ALA A 157 20.94 3.67 14.83
C ALA A 157 20.79 3.91 16.34
N GLU A 158 21.85 4.31 17.04
CA GLU A 158 21.80 4.64 18.47
C GLU A 158 20.89 5.84 18.79
N HIS A 159 20.82 6.82 17.89
CA HIS A 159 19.93 7.97 18.03
C HIS A 159 18.47 7.58 17.78
N VAL A 160 18.18 6.95 16.63
CA VAL A 160 16.82 6.56 16.24
C VAL A 160 16.23 5.53 17.20
N GLU A 161 17.02 4.64 17.78
CA GLU A 161 16.55 3.72 18.82
C GLU A 161 15.97 4.45 20.05
N LYS A 162 16.44 5.66 20.35
CA LYS A 162 15.96 6.48 21.47
C LYS A 162 14.75 7.33 21.09
N VAL A 163 14.71 7.88 19.88
CA VAL A 163 13.68 8.86 19.47
C VAL A 163 12.52 8.25 18.68
N ASP A 164 12.77 7.20 17.90
CA ASP A 164 11.77 6.46 17.10
C ASP A 164 12.20 4.98 16.96
N PRO A 165 12.09 4.19 18.04
CA PRO A 165 12.50 2.77 18.02
C PRO A 165 11.73 1.97 16.97
N HIS A 166 10.55 2.42 16.52
CA HIS A 166 9.78 1.76 15.47
C HIS A 166 10.40 1.91 14.08
N ALA A 167 11.20 2.94 13.82
CA ALA A 167 11.95 3.05 12.56
C ALA A 167 13.02 1.94 12.41
N ILE A 168 13.58 1.48 13.53
CA ILE A 168 14.55 0.37 13.55
C ILE A 168 13.86 -0.98 13.71
N TYR A 169 12.86 -1.07 14.58
CA TYR A 169 12.15 -2.31 14.92
C TYR A 169 10.64 -2.19 14.60
N PRO A 170 10.26 -2.09 13.31
CA PRO A 170 8.87 -1.94 12.95
C PRO A 170 8.09 -3.22 13.24
N THR A 171 7.03 -3.11 14.05
CA THR A 171 6.05 -4.18 14.20
C THR A 171 5.13 -4.29 13.00
N ASN A 172 4.92 -3.18 12.28
CA ASN A 172 4.15 -3.04 11.04
C ASN A 172 4.64 -1.76 10.33
N ILE A 173 4.87 -1.81 9.01
CA ILE A 173 5.37 -0.68 8.21
C ILE A 173 4.25 0.15 7.54
N TYR A 174 2.99 -0.27 7.70
CA TYR A 174 1.82 0.34 7.07
C TYR A 174 1.00 1.21 8.03
N ARG A 175 1.45 1.33 9.29
CA ARG A 175 0.83 2.17 10.31
C ARG A 175 1.87 2.71 11.29
N GLN A 176 1.52 3.79 11.97
CA GLN A 176 2.29 4.32 13.08
C GLN A 176 1.48 4.22 14.36
N CYS A 177 2.13 3.83 15.46
CA CYS A 177 1.55 3.84 16.79
C CYS A 177 2.41 4.74 17.66
N ASP A 178 1.78 5.45 18.60
CA ASP A 178 2.45 6.28 19.58
C ASP A 178 1.74 6.12 20.94
N GLY A 179 2.46 6.38 22.02
CA GLY A 179 1.86 6.40 23.33
C GLY A 179 2.82 6.90 24.41
N CYS A 180 2.24 7.54 25.42
CA CYS A 180 2.96 8.02 26.58
C CYS A 180 2.27 7.55 27.86
N THR A 181 3.01 7.56 28.96
CA THR A 181 2.47 7.23 30.28
C THR A 181 2.96 8.27 31.28
N VAL A 182 2.05 8.80 32.08
CA VAL A 182 2.31 9.77 33.13
C VAL A 182 1.86 9.16 34.45
N SER A 183 2.67 9.33 35.50
CA SER A 183 2.42 8.77 36.82
C SER A 183 2.46 9.87 37.87
N THR A 184 1.62 9.77 38.89
CA THR A 184 1.79 10.53 40.14
C THR A 184 3.12 10.15 40.81
N GLU A 185 3.63 11.02 41.68
CA GLU A 185 4.92 10.81 42.36
C GLU A 185 4.94 9.53 43.21
N ASP A 186 3.80 9.17 43.80
CA ASP A 186 3.63 7.95 44.60
C ASP A 186 3.33 6.70 43.74
N CYS A 187 3.24 6.86 42.42
CA CYS A 187 2.81 5.83 41.47
C CYS A 187 1.43 5.21 41.77
N GLY A 188 0.59 5.88 42.57
CA GLY A 188 -0.75 5.42 42.91
C GLY A 188 -1.75 5.59 41.76
N THR A 189 -1.49 6.51 40.83
CA THR A 189 -2.28 6.70 39.60
C THR A 189 -1.36 6.83 38.40
N ILE A 190 -1.64 6.02 37.38
CA ILE A 190 -0.89 5.98 36.13
C ILE A 190 -1.90 6.16 35.00
N GLU A 191 -1.68 7.17 34.17
CA GLU A 191 -2.48 7.43 32.98
C GLU A 191 -1.64 7.19 31.73
N SER A 192 -2.21 6.49 30.75
CA SER A 192 -1.56 6.20 29.48
C SER A 192 -2.41 6.71 28.32
N VAL A 193 -1.79 7.46 27.42
CA VAL A 193 -2.40 7.90 26.15
C VAL A 193 -1.77 7.08 25.03
N MET A 194 -2.59 6.59 24.11
CA MET A 194 -2.13 5.79 22.96
C MET A 194 -2.85 6.28 21.70
N SER A 195 -2.14 6.35 20.58
CA SER A 195 -2.69 6.71 19.29
C SER A 195 -2.23 5.73 18.20
N THR A 196 -3.00 5.63 17.12
CA THR A 196 -2.64 4.86 15.94
C THR A 196 -3.07 5.60 14.69
N THR A 197 -2.12 5.80 13.78
CA THR A 197 -2.34 6.40 12.46
C THR A 197 -2.28 5.31 11.40
N LEU A 198 -3.38 5.16 10.67
CA LEU A 198 -3.50 4.24 9.54
C LEU A 198 -3.45 5.02 8.23
N THR A 199 -2.85 4.45 7.19
CA THR A 199 -2.91 5.02 5.84
C THR A 199 -3.29 3.96 4.84
N THR A 200 -4.14 4.34 3.89
CA THR A 200 -4.54 3.53 2.74
C THR A 200 -4.28 4.32 1.47
N THR A 201 -3.89 3.63 0.41
CA THR A 201 -3.82 4.20 -0.94
C THR A 201 -5.00 3.67 -1.75
N ILE A 202 -5.63 4.53 -2.55
CA ILE A 202 -6.69 4.12 -3.48
C ILE A 202 -6.22 4.42 -4.90
N LYS A 203 -6.27 3.42 -5.78
CA LYS A 203 -5.88 3.53 -7.19
C LYS A 203 -7.05 3.14 -8.07
N THR A 204 -7.42 4.03 -9.00
CA THR A 204 -8.23 3.65 -10.15
C THR A 204 -7.33 3.10 -11.25
N ARG A 205 -7.74 1.99 -11.88
CA ARG A 205 -7.01 1.32 -12.97
C ARG A 205 -7.96 0.92 -14.08
N LYS A 206 -7.39 0.60 -15.25
CA LYS A 206 -8.09 -0.04 -16.35
C LYS A 206 -7.29 -1.28 -16.73
N LYS A 207 -7.90 -2.46 -16.60
CA LYS A 207 -7.27 -3.75 -16.89
C LYS A 207 -5.98 -3.98 -16.07
N VAL A 208 -6.10 -3.94 -14.75
CA VAL A 208 -4.96 -4.19 -13.83
C VAL A 208 -4.36 -5.60 -13.95
N LEU A 209 -5.04 -6.51 -14.65
CA LEU A 209 -4.55 -7.85 -14.97
C LEU A 209 -3.83 -7.92 -16.34
N ASP A 210 -3.68 -6.80 -17.05
CA ASP A 210 -2.79 -6.71 -18.21
C ASP A 210 -1.35 -7.03 -17.75
N LEU A 211 -0.64 -7.85 -18.53
CA LEU A 211 0.72 -8.29 -18.21
C LEU A 211 1.72 -7.13 -18.14
N ALA A 212 1.41 -6.00 -18.77
CA ALA A 212 2.22 -4.79 -18.69
C ALA A 212 1.94 -3.95 -17.44
N ASP A 213 0.80 -4.11 -16.76
CA ASP A 213 0.49 -3.36 -15.54
C ASP A 213 1.23 -3.96 -14.33
N ASP A 214 2.01 -3.16 -13.64
CA ASP A 214 2.86 -3.60 -12.54
C ASP A 214 2.26 -3.34 -11.15
N THR A 215 1.02 -2.85 -11.06
CA THR A 215 0.40 -2.40 -9.81
C THR A 215 0.37 -3.51 -8.76
N LEU A 216 0.00 -4.74 -9.16
CA LEU A 216 0.01 -5.89 -8.25
C LEU A 216 1.42 -6.50 -8.14
N SER A 217 2.11 -6.68 -9.27
CA SER A 217 3.40 -7.38 -9.27
C SER A 217 4.49 -6.62 -8.50
N SER A 218 4.49 -5.29 -8.48
CA SER A 218 5.42 -4.47 -7.68
C SER A 218 5.31 -4.73 -6.17
N ILE A 219 4.14 -5.12 -5.67
CA ILE A 219 3.92 -5.45 -4.26
C ILE A 219 4.44 -6.85 -3.94
N TYR A 220 4.14 -7.81 -4.81
CA TYR A 220 4.36 -9.23 -4.54
C TYR A 220 5.69 -9.80 -5.06
N ARG A 221 6.34 -9.13 -6.04
CA ARG A 221 7.63 -9.56 -6.60
C ARG A 221 8.73 -9.69 -5.54
N PRO A 222 8.91 -8.76 -4.59
CA PRO A 222 9.91 -8.91 -3.52
C PRO A 222 9.61 -10.05 -2.54
N LEU A 223 8.36 -10.49 -2.45
CA LEU A 223 7.95 -11.61 -1.60
C LEU A 223 8.07 -12.97 -2.32
N GLY A 224 8.17 -12.96 -3.66
CA GLY A 224 8.20 -14.15 -4.51
C GLY A 224 6.89 -14.95 -4.56
N ARG A 225 5.88 -14.52 -3.81
CA ARG A 225 4.56 -15.18 -3.75
C ARG A 225 3.46 -14.20 -3.38
N VAL A 226 2.22 -14.65 -3.59
CA VAL A 226 0.99 -14.00 -3.11
C VAL A 226 0.02 -15.06 -2.61
N VAL A 227 -0.54 -14.82 -1.41
CA VAL A 227 -1.68 -15.56 -0.88
C VAL A 227 -2.91 -14.70 -1.06
N ALA A 228 -3.87 -15.20 -1.84
CA ALA A 228 -5.10 -14.48 -2.16
C ALA A 228 -6.34 -15.16 -1.59
N ILE A 229 -7.29 -14.37 -1.10
CA ILE A 229 -8.67 -14.80 -0.83
C ILE A 229 -9.53 -14.25 -1.95
N ILE A 230 -10.17 -15.14 -2.72
CA ILE A 230 -10.92 -14.79 -3.93
C ILE A 230 -12.36 -15.29 -3.87
N ASP A 231 -13.30 -14.45 -4.30
CA ASP A 231 -14.69 -14.85 -4.52
C ASP A 231 -14.81 -15.99 -5.55
N ASP A 232 -15.64 -16.99 -5.29
CA ASP A 232 -15.85 -18.15 -6.15
C ASP A 232 -16.34 -17.81 -7.57
N LYS A 233 -17.15 -16.76 -7.76
CA LYS A 233 -17.61 -16.35 -9.09
C LYS A 233 -16.51 -15.59 -9.81
N VAL A 234 -15.77 -14.75 -9.09
CA VAL A 234 -14.62 -14.03 -9.64
C VAL A 234 -13.54 -15.02 -10.07
N GLU A 235 -13.26 -16.05 -9.28
CA GLU A 235 -12.32 -17.11 -9.63
C GLU A 235 -12.76 -17.82 -10.93
N GLY A 236 -14.05 -18.15 -11.05
CA GLY A 236 -14.58 -18.76 -12.27
C GLY A 236 -14.50 -17.88 -13.53
N LEU A 237 -14.47 -16.55 -13.37
CA LEU A 237 -14.47 -15.60 -14.49
C LEU A 237 -13.06 -15.06 -14.84
N PHE A 238 -12.23 -14.81 -13.83
CA PHE A 238 -10.94 -14.11 -13.96
C PHE A 238 -9.76 -14.89 -13.37
N GLY A 239 -9.98 -16.08 -12.82
CA GLY A 239 -8.94 -16.89 -12.17
C GLY A 239 -7.81 -17.31 -13.13
N GLU A 240 -8.12 -17.55 -14.41
CA GLU A 240 -7.10 -17.81 -15.42
C GLU A 240 -6.22 -16.59 -15.69
N ASP A 241 -6.82 -15.39 -15.79
CA ASP A 241 -6.09 -14.15 -16.05
C ASP A 241 -5.17 -13.81 -14.87
N LEU A 242 -5.66 -13.97 -13.63
CA LEU A 242 -4.84 -13.86 -12.42
C LEU A 242 -3.66 -14.84 -12.42
N THR A 243 -3.91 -16.10 -12.80
CA THR A 243 -2.86 -17.12 -12.87
C THR A 243 -1.81 -16.76 -13.93
N LYS A 244 -2.24 -16.31 -15.12
CA LYS A 244 -1.36 -15.85 -16.20
C LYS A 244 -0.55 -14.62 -15.78
N TYR A 245 -1.18 -13.64 -15.14
CA TYR A 245 -0.56 -12.42 -14.64
C TYR A 245 0.57 -12.73 -13.65
N PHE A 246 0.28 -13.48 -12.58
CA PHE A 246 1.31 -13.79 -11.58
C PHE A 246 2.40 -14.73 -12.12
N ALA A 247 2.07 -15.65 -13.02
CA ALA A 247 3.06 -16.48 -13.69
C ALA A 247 4.01 -15.65 -14.58
N HIS A 248 3.48 -14.70 -15.36
CA HIS A 248 4.27 -13.79 -16.20
C HIS A 248 5.29 -13.00 -15.37
N HIS A 249 4.90 -12.57 -14.17
CA HIS A 249 5.78 -11.83 -13.25
C HIS A 249 6.64 -12.71 -12.33
N ASN A 250 6.66 -14.03 -12.53
CA ASN A 250 7.40 -15.01 -11.71
C ASN A 250 7.04 -14.96 -10.21
N ILE A 251 5.76 -14.78 -9.89
CA ILE A 251 5.24 -14.73 -8.53
C ILE A 251 4.39 -15.98 -8.28
N LYS A 252 4.70 -16.74 -7.23
CA LYS A 252 3.91 -17.92 -6.87
C LYS A 252 2.51 -17.50 -6.39
N TYR A 253 1.48 -17.87 -7.14
CA TYR A 253 0.07 -17.59 -6.80
C TYR A 253 -0.54 -18.72 -5.97
N GLN A 254 -0.92 -18.43 -4.73
CA GLN A 254 -1.69 -19.32 -3.85
C GLN A 254 -3.06 -18.71 -3.59
N LYS A 255 -4.14 -19.43 -3.89
CA LYS A 255 -5.51 -18.91 -3.75
C LYS A 255 -6.35 -19.74 -2.77
N VAL A 256 -7.13 -19.02 -1.97
CA VAL A 256 -8.17 -19.51 -1.07
C VAL A 256 -9.48 -19.04 -1.65
N VAL A 257 -10.26 -19.98 -2.20
CA VAL A 257 -11.54 -19.65 -2.84
C VAL A 257 -12.64 -19.67 -1.79
N ALA A 258 -13.42 -18.59 -1.72
CA ALA A 258 -14.52 -18.44 -0.77
C ALA A 258 -15.76 -17.90 -1.46
N ARG A 259 -16.94 -18.26 -0.95
CA ARG A 259 -18.22 -17.75 -1.47
C ARG A 259 -18.56 -16.41 -0.83
N GLY A 260 -18.80 -15.38 -1.64
CA GLY A 260 -19.08 -14.00 -1.19
C GLY A 260 -20.55 -13.61 -1.13
N ASN A 261 -21.47 -14.47 -0.67
CA ASN A 261 -22.87 -14.09 -0.48
C ASN A 261 -23.13 -13.59 0.95
N GLU A 262 -24.13 -12.71 1.14
CA GLU A 262 -24.48 -12.19 2.48
C GLU A 262 -24.78 -13.32 3.49
N VAL A 263 -25.39 -14.42 3.05
CA VAL A 263 -25.65 -15.60 3.91
C VAL A 263 -24.38 -16.30 4.43
N ASP A 264 -23.25 -16.09 3.77
CA ASP A 264 -21.95 -16.63 4.19
C ASP A 264 -21.19 -15.68 5.12
N LYS A 265 -21.70 -14.45 5.30
CA LYS A 265 -21.05 -13.36 6.04
C LYS A 265 -21.12 -13.61 7.55
N SER A 266 -20.42 -14.62 8.02
CA SER A 266 -20.54 -15.22 9.35
C SER A 266 -19.20 -15.33 10.06
N LEU A 267 -19.21 -15.48 11.39
CA LEU A 267 -18.00 -15.67 12.17
C LEU A 267 -17.31 -17.01 11.84
N GLU A 268 -18.08 -18.04 11.51
CA GLU A 268 -17.60 -19.34 11.04
C GLU A 268 -16.74 -19.18 9.78
N LYS A 269 -17.23 -18.40 8.80
CA LYS A 269 -16.48 -18.14 7.57
C LYS A 269 -15.18 -17.37 7.83
N VAL A 270 -15.19 -16.43 8.76
CA VAL A 270 -13.97 -15.70 9.20
C VAL A 270 -12.98 -16.68 9.83
N CYS A 271 -13.43 -17.59 10.70
CA CYS A 271 -12.58 -18.62 11.30
C CYS A 271 -11.97 -19.57 10.27
N GLU A 272 -12.73 -19.99 9.25
CA GLU A 272 -12.20 -20.78 8.12
C GLU A 272 -11.08 -20.03 7.39
N MET A 273 -11.26 -18.73 7.12
CA MET A 273 -10.22 -17.90 6.49
C MET A 273 -8.97 -17.79 7.37
N LEU A 274 -9.11 -17.64 8.69
CA LEU A 274 -7.98 -17.65 9.62
C LEU A 274 -7.18 -18.97 9.56
N HIS A 275 -7.87 -20.11 9.48
CA HIS A 275 -7.22 -21.40 9.31
C HIS A 275 -6.46 -21.51 7.99
N GLU A 276 -7.05 -21.03 6.89
CA GLU A 276 -6.39 -21.04 5.58
C GLU A 276 -5.18 -20.09 5.53
N LEU A 277 -5.25 -18.91 6.15
CA LEU A 277 -4.08 -18.02 6.30
C LEU A 277 -2.95 -18.70 7.07
N LYS A 278 -3.27 -19.40 8.17
CA LYS A 278 -2.29 -20.15 8.95
C LYS A 278 -1.67 -21.31 8.17
N LYS A 279 -2.50 -22.08 7.47
CA LYS A 279 -2.09 -23.23 6.64
C LYS A 279 -1.18 -22.80 5.48
N ASN A 280 -1.44 -21.65 4.88
CA ASN A 280 -0.58 -21.06 3.84
C ASN A 280 0.68 -20.37 4.41
N GLY A 281 0.83 -20.33 5.73
CA GLY A 281 1.99 -19.73 6.39
C GLY A 281 2.11 -18.24 6.12
N VAL A 282 0.98 -17.51 6.09
CA VAL A 282 0.99 -16.05 5.91
C VAL A 282 1.78 -15.41 7.05
N SER A 283 2.76 -14.59 6.68
CA SER A 283 3.61 -13.87 7.65
C SER A 283 2.96 -12.56 8.12
N ARG A 284 3.34 -12.07 9.31
CA ARG A 284 2.74 -10.87 9.93
C ARG A 284 2.65 -9.63 9.03
N ASN A 285 3.69 -9.38 8.21
CA ASN A 285 3.76 -8.21 7.33
C ASN A 285 3.56 -8.57 5.85
N GLU A 286 3.13 -9.79 5.53
CA GLU A 286 2.84 -10.24 4.17
C GLU A 286 1.42 -9.78 3.79
N PRO A 287 1.25 -8.89 2.80
CA PRO A 287 -0.08 -8.40 2.44
C PRO A 287 -0.94 -9.48 1.77
N VAL A 288 -2.06 -9.87 2.37
CA VAL A 288 -3.01 -10.79 1.72
C VAL A 288 -3.69 -10.08 0.54
N LEU A 289 -3.86 -10.75 -0.60
CA LEU A 289 -4.63 -10.19 -1.72
C LEU A 289 -6.10 -10.59 -1.58
N ILE A 290 -6.99 -9.63 -1.36
CA ILE A 290 -8.44 -9.87 -1.29
C ILE A 290 -9.05 -9.48 -2.63
N ILE A 291 -9.78 -10.40 -3.27
CA ILE A 291 -10.36 -10.21 -4.60
C ILE A 291 -11.86 -10.52 -4.54
N GLY A 292 -12.70 -9.50 -4.64
CA GLY A 292 -14.15 -9.72 -4.58
C GLY A 292 -14.99 -8.46 -4.42
N GLY A 293 -16.28 -8.68 -4.16
CA GLY A 293 -17.24 -7.64 -3.79
C GLY A 293 -17.22 -7.33 -2.29
N GLY A 294 -18.20 -6.56 -1.83
CA GLY A 294 -18.27 -6.06 -0.44
C GLY A 294 -18.27 -7.14 0.64
N VAL A 295 -18.95 -8.28 0.42
CA VAL A 295 -18.97 -9.39 1.39
C VAL A 295 -17.57 -9.96 1.61
N ILE A 296 -16.85 -10.26 0.53
CA ILE A 296 -15.46 -10.76 0.62
C ILE A 296 -14.55 -9.71 1.25
N ALA A 297 -14.69 -8.43 0.87
CA ALA A 297 -13.95 -7.33 1.49
C ALA A 297 -14.12 -7.32 3.02
N ASP A 298 -15.36 -7.45 3.48
CA ASP A 298 -15.70 -7.44 4.90
C ASP A 298 -15.11 -8.64 5.66
N ILE A 299 -15.41 -9.88 5.23
CA ILE A 299 -15.02 -11.07 6.01
C ILE A 299 -13.53 -11.40 5.89
N ALA A 300 -12.94 -11.21 4.71
CA ALA A 300 -11.51 -11.45 4.53
C ALA A 300 -10.69 -10.31 5.13
N GLY A 301 -11.17 -9.06 5.05
CA GLY A 301 -10.59 -7.92 5.76
C GLY A 301 -10.63 -8.13 7.28
N PHE A 302 -11.74 -8.65 7.80
CA PHE A 302 -11.89 -8.94 9.23
C PHE A 302 -10.96 -10.07 9.67
N ALA A 303 -10.86 -11.15 8.88
CA ALA A 303 -9.86 -12.20 9.10
C ALA A 303 -8.43 -11.63 9.14
N CYS A 304 -8.08 -10.72 8.23
CA CYS A 304 -6.77 -10.06 8.23
C CYS A 304 -6.56 -9.17 9.47
N GLY A 305 -7.61 -8.49 9.96
CA GLY A 305 -7.56 -7.69 11.18
C GLY A 305 -7.30 -8.54 12.44
N LEU A 306 -7.86 -9.75 12.48
CA LEU A 306 -7.66 -10.71 13.58
C LEU A 306 -6.32 -11.44 13.48
N TYR A 307 -5.91 -11.85 12.27
CA TYR A 307 -4.68 -12.62 12.06
C TYR A 307 -3.44 -11.80 12.43
N HIS A 308 -2.56 -12.37 13.26
CA HIS A 308 -1.41 -11.68 13.86
C HIS A 308 -1.71 -10.33 14.58
N ARG A 309 -2.99 -10.09 14.92
CA ARG A 309 -3.52 -8.83 15.48
C ARG A 309 -3.41 -7.61 14.54
N SER A 310 -3.24 -7.85 13.23
CA SER A 310 -3.28 -6.89 12.11
C SER A 310 -2.30 -7.37 11.04
N THR A 311 -2.80 -8.15 10.08
CA THR A 311 -2.07 -8.54 8.87
C THR A 311 -2.49 -7.61 7.73
N PRO A 312 -1.55 -6.99 7.00
CA PRO A 312 -1.89 -6.09 5.90
C PRO A 312 -2.63 -6.82 4.78
N TYR A 313 -3.43 -6.10 3.99
CA TYR A 313 -4.05 -6.65 2.80
C TYR A 313 -4.21 -5.61 1.69
N VAL A 314 -4.17 -6.10 0.45
CA VAL A 314 -4.49 -5.35 -0.76
C VAL A 314 -5.90 -5.75 -1.19
N MET A 315 -6.75 -4.77 -1.48
CA MET A 315 -8.11 -4.99 -1.94
C MET A 315 -8.19 -4.77 -3.46
N LEU A 316 -8.50 -5.83 -4.21
CA LEU A 316 -8.84 -5.77 -5.63
C LEU A 316 -10.36 -5.85 -5.78
N CYS A 317 -10.98 -4.72 -6.07
CA CYS A 317 -12.43 -4.56 -6.09
C CYS A 317 -13.04 -5.08 -7.39
N THR A 318 -14.01 -6.00 -7.29
CA THR A 318 -14.68 -6.57 -8.47
C THR A 318 -16.15 -6.17 -8.60
N SER A 319 -16.72 -5.51 -7.59
CA SER A 319 -18.02 -4.85 -7.66
C SER A 319 -17.91 -3.34 -7.46
N ILE A 320 -18.92 -2.59 -7.91
CA ILE A 320 -18.97 -1.14 -7.68
C ILE A 320 -18.93 -0.83 -6.18
N VAL A 321 -19.71 -1.56 -5.36
CA VAL A 321 -19.75 -1.35 -3.91
C VAL A 321 -18.37 -1.54 -3.27
N SER A 322 -17.63 -2.58 -3.64
CA SER A 322 -16.24 -2.71 -3.19
C SER A 322 -15.36 -1.58 -3.73
N GLY A 323 -15.57 -1.17 -4.99
CA GLY A 323 -14.74 -0.17 -5.66
C GLY A 323 -14.88 1.25 -5.13
N ILE A 324 -15.96 1.59 -4.42
CA ILE A 324 -16.25 2.97 -3.97
C ILE A 324 -16.63 3.10 -2.50
N ASP A 325 -16.98 2.02 -1.80
CA ASP A 325 -17.39 2.08 -0.38
C ASP A 325 -16.71 0.98 0.45
N ALA A 326 -17.09 -0.29 0.25
CA ALA A 326 -16.66 -1.38 1.13
C ALA A 326 -15.16 -1.68 1.04
N GLY A 327 -14.57 -1.64 -0.16
CA GLY A 327 -13.16 -1.94 -0.39
C GLY A 327 -12.20 -0.96 0.29
N PRO A 328 -12.33 0.37 0.11
CA PRO A 328 -11.48 1.33 0.82
C PRO A 328 -11.81 1.46 2.31
N SER A 329 -12.90 0.85 2.79
CA SER A 329 -13.34 1.03 4.17
C SER A 329 -12.42 0.38 5.19
N PRO A 330 -12.12 1.05 6.32
CA PRO A 330 -11.54 0.36 7.46
C PRO A 330 -12.56 -0.56 8.15
N ARG A 331 -13.87 -0.39 7.90
CA ARG A 331 -14.91 -1.19 8.55
C ARG A 331 -14.94 -2.56 7.91
N THR A 332 -14.47 -3.56 8.64
CA THR A 332 -14.51 -4.97 8.25
C THR A 332 -15.34 -5.74 9.25
N CYS A 333 -16.16 -6.68 8.80
CA CYS A 333 -17.17 -7.28 9.68
C CYS A 333 -17.73 -8.61 9.21
N CYS A 334 -18.51 -9.24 10.08
CA CYS A 334 -19.48 -10.26 9.74
C CYS A 334 -20.80 -10.07 10.51
N ASP A 335 -21.85 -10.74 10.04
CA ASP A 335 -23.15 -10.76 10.68
C ASP A 335 -23.15 -11.75 11.85
N GLY A 336 -24.08 -11.56 12.79
CA GLY A 336 -24.20 -12.42 13.96
C GLY A 336 -25.60 -12.39 14.54
N PHE A 337 -26.15 -13.56 14.88
CA PHE A 337 -27.49 -13.69 15.48
C PHE A 337 -28.62 -12.95 14.72
N GLY A 338 -28.52 -12.85 13.39
CA GLY A 338 -29.49 -12.13 12.55
C GLY A 338 -29.29 -10.60 12.53
N TYR A 339 -28.27 -10.08 13.20
CA TYR A 339 -27.87 -8.67 13.15
C TYR A 339 -26.76 -8.45 12.12
N LYS A 340 -26.96 -7.43 11.29
CA LYS A 340 -26.02 -7.04 10.25
C LYS A 340 -24.75 -6.41 10.84
N ASN A 341 -23.59 -6.83 10.37
CA ASN A 341 -22.28 -6.28 10.72
C ASN A 341 -22.01 -6.27 12.25
N LEU A 342 -22.50 -7.26 12.99
CA LEU A 342 -22.44 -7.30 14.46
C LEU A 342 -21.00 -7.44 14.99
N TYR A 343 -20.19 -8.28 14.35
CA TYR A 343 -18.80 -8.51 14.74
C TYR A 343 -17.88 -7.84 13.72
N GLY A 344 -16.85 -7.15 14.18
CA GLY A 344 -15.94 -6.50 13.24
C GLY A 344 -14.74 -5.82 13.88
N ALA A 345 -13.95 -5.21 13.02
CA ALA A 345 -12.78 -4.42 13.38
C ALA A 345 -12.60 -3.23 12.41
N TYR A 346 -11.95 -2.18 12.89
CA TYR A 346 -11.43 -1.11 12.05
C TYR A 346 -10.04 -1.50 11.55
N HIS A 347 -9.96 -2.09 10.35
CA HIS A 347 -8.73 -2.56 9.71
C HIS A 347 -8.75 -2.23 8.21
N SER A 348 -8.05 -1.15 7.84
CA SER A 348 -8.00 -0.65 6.47
C SER A 348 -7.10 -1.49 5.56
N PRO A 349 -7.41 -1.58 4.25
CA PRO A 349 -6.45 -2.08 3.28
C PRO A 349 -5.23 -1.16 3.24
N ILE A 350 -4.08 -1.70 2.83
CA ILE A 350 -2.90 -0.87 2.53
C ILE A 350 -3.02 -0.23 1.13
N LEU A 351 -3.75 -0.91 0.24
CA LEU A 351 -4.03 -0.47 -1.12
C LEU A 351 -5.41 -0.99 -1.53
N THR A 352 -6.24 -0.12 -2.09
CA THR A 352 -7.47 -0.48 -2.79
C THR A 352 -7.33 -0.19 -4.27
N ILE A 353 -7.68 -1.15 -5.11
CA ILE A 353 -7.65 -1.04 -6.56
C ILE A 353 -9.08 -1.12 -7.08
N THR A 354 -9.52 -0.05 -7.73
CA THR A 354 -10.81 0.03 -8.39
C THR A 354 -10.60 -0.01 -9.90
N ASP A 355 -10.99 -1.11 -10.51
CA ASP A 355 -10.89 -1.30 -11.96
C ASP A 355 -12.27 -1.60 -12.54
N ARG A 356 -12.76 -0.69 -13.41
CA ARG A 356 -14.07 -0.85 -14.05
C ARG A 356 -14.13 -2.09 -14.92
N TYR A 357 -13.00 -2.64 -15.39
CA TYR A 357 -12.97 -3.85 -16.21
C TYR A 357 -13.74 -5.01 -15.57
N PHE A 358 -13.71 -5.17 -14.24
CA PHE A 358 -14.48 -6.21 -13.56
C PHE A 358 -16.01 -6.01 -13.67
N PHE A 359 -16.46 -4.77 -13.89
CA PHE A 359 -17.89 -4.44 -14.02
C PHE A 359 -18.51 -5.02 -15.30
N THR A 360 -17.69 -5.38 -16.30
CA THR A 360 -18.12 -6.08 -17.52
C THR A 360 -18.91 -7.35 -17.21
N SER A 361 -18.57 -8.04 -16.10
CA SER A 361 -19.22 -9.29 -15.67
C SER A 361 -20.48 -9.08 -14.84
N LEU A 362 -20.73 -7.87 -14.31
CA LEU A 362 -21.85 -7.62 -13.41
C LEU A 362 -23.18 -7.65 -14.16
N HIS A 363 -24.19 -8.26 -13.55
CA HIS A 363 -25.56 -8.17 -14.01
C HIS A 363 -26.20 -6.84 -13.56
N GLU A 364 -27.28 -6.42 -14.22
CA GLU A 364 -27.89 -5.11 -14.00
C GLU A 364 -28.32 -4.82 -12.55
N GLY A 365 -28.77 -5.85 -11.83
CA GLY A 365 -29.05 -5.78 -10.39
C GLY A 365 -27.85 -5.32 -9.56
N TRP A 366 -26.66 -5.92 -9.75
CA TRP A 366 -25.43 -5.51 -9.07
C TRP A 366 -24.97 -4.11 -9.48
N LEU A 367 -25.19 -3.71 -10.74
CA LEU A 367 -24.89 -2.35 -11.19
C LEU A 367 -25.77 -1.33 -10.45
N ARG A 368 -27.09 -1.60 -10.35
CA ARG A 368 -28.03 -0.76 -9.60
C ARG A 368 -27.71 -0.70 -8.12
N HIS A 369 -27.32 -1.83 -7.52
CA HIS A 369 -26.89 -1.88 -6.13
C HIS A 369 -25.70 -0.96 -5.87
N GLY A 370 -24.67 -1.00 -6.71
CA GLY A 370 -23.53 -0.09 -6.62
C GLY A 370 -23.87 1.38 -6.86
N LEU A 371 -24.73 1.65 -7.84
CA LEU A 371 -25.20 3.01 -8.13
C LEU A 371 -25.92 3.64 -6.93
N ALA A 372 -26.63 2.86 -6.12
CA ALA A 372 -27.29 3.37 -4.91
C ALA A 372 -26.29 3.99 -3.92
N GLU A 373 -25.10 3.41 -3.77
CA GLU A 373 -24.05 3.95 -2.90
C GLU A 373 -23.43 5.23 -3.48
N ILE A 374 -23.29 5.32 -4.80
CA ILE A 374 -22.86 6.56 -5.47
C ILE A 374 -23.92 7.66 -5.29
N VAL A 375 -25.22 7.33 -5.43
CA VAL A 375 -26.31 8.28 -5.17
C VAL A 375 -26.27 8.79 -3.73
N LYS A 376 -26.06 7.90 -2.74
CA LYS A 376 -25.90 8.28 -1.34
C LYS A 376 -24.81 9.35 -1.18
N MET A 377 -23.62 9.13 -1.74
CA MET A 377 -22.50 10.08 -1.66
C MET A 377 -22.83 11.39 -2.37
N ALA A 378 -23.41 11.31 -3.58
CA ALA A 378 -23.79 12.47 -4.37
C ALA A 378 -24.78 13.39 -3.65
N VAL A 379 -25.83 12.80 -3.05
CA VAL A 379 -26.89 13.55 -2.36
C VAL A 379 -26.40 14.13 -1.04
N THR A 380 -25.51 13.43 -0.33
CA THR A 380 -25.08 13.84 1.02
C THR A 380 -23.84 14.71 1.06
N LYS A 381 -22.96 14.62 0.06
CA LYS A 381 -21.62 15.25 0.10
C LYS A 381 -21.19 15.97 -1.18
N ASP A 382 -21.60 15.51 -2.37
CA ASP A 382 -21.04 16.04 -3.63
C ASP A 382 -22.09 16.34 -4.71
N TYR A 383 -22.46 17.63 -4.82
CA TYR A 383 -23.35 18.15 -5.85
C TYR A 383 -22.82 17.96 -7.28
N LYS A 384 -21.49 18.01 -7.48
CA LYS A 384 -20.91 17.77 -8.82
C LYS A 384 -21.08 16.30 -9.20
N LEU A 385 -20.84 15.38 -8.28
CA LEU A 385 -21.10 13.95 -8.49
C LEU A 385 -22.56 13.72 -8.88
N PHE A 386 -23.51 14.38 -8.21
CA PHE A 386 -24.94 14.31 -8.55
C PHE A 386 -25.22 14.74 -10.00
N GLY A 387 -24.68 15.89 -10.42
CA GLY A 387 -24.81 16.37 -11.81
C GLY A 387 -24.18 15.42 -12.84
N LEU A 388 -23.04 14.80 -12.53
CA LEU A 388 -22.41 13.80 -13.39
C LEU A 388 -23.30 12.55 -13.53
N MET A 389 -23.93 12.10 -12.45
CA MET A 389 -24.86 10.97 -12.49
C MET A 389 -26.08 11.28 -13.36
N GLN A 390 -26.62 12.50 -13.28
CA GLN A 390 -27.72 12.95 -14.16
C GLN A 390 -27.29 12.97 -15.62
N LYS A 391 -26.08 13.48 -15.92
CA LYS A 391 -25.51 13.51 -17.28
C LYS A 391 -25.33 12.10 -17.84
N ALA A 392 -24.83 11.17 -17.03
CA ALA A 392 -24.54 9.80 -17.48
C ALA A 392 -25.82 8.95 -17.62
N GLY A 393 -26.76 9.12 -16.69
CA GLY A 393 -28.09 8.52 -16.74
C GLY A 393 -28.09 6.99 -16.90
N PRO A 394 -29.13 6.43 -17.55
CA PRO A 394 -29.23 4.98 -17.78
C PRO A 394 -28.12 4.37 -18.63
N LYS A 395 -27.32 5.19 -19.34
CA LYS A 395 -26.17 4.70 -20.13
C LYS A 395 -25.18 3.96 -19.23
N LEU A 396 -25.03 4.37 -17.95
CA LEU A 396 -24.18 3.69 -16.96
C LEU A 396 -24.51 2.20 -16.78
N ILE A 397 -25.80 1.84 -16.80
CA ILE A 397 -26.22 0.45 -16.63
C ILE A 397 -26.01 -0.31 -17.95
N ARG A 398 -26.46 0.27 -19.07
CA ARG A 398 -26.43 -0.37 -20.40
C ARG A 398 -25.01 -0.66 -20.90
N THR A 399 -24.06 0.22 -20.59
CA THR A 399 -22.65 0.08 -20.96
C THR A 399 -21.79 -0.45 -19.81
N LYS A 400 -22.39 -0.79 -18.67
CA LYS A 400 -21.68 -1.24 -17.46
C LYS A 400 -20.52 -0.31 -17.09
N PHE A 401 -20.84 0.97 -16.90
CA PHE A 401 -19.89 2.06 -16.72
C PHE A 401 -18.89 2.17 -17.88
N GLY A 402 -19.36 2.15 -19.13
CA GLY A 402 -18.52 2.38 -20.30
C GLY A 402 -17.56 1.24 -20.64
N THR A 403 -17.81 0.02 -20.16
CA THR A 403 -16.94 -1.14 -20.38
C THR A 403 -17.45 -2.12 -21.43
N VAL A 404 -18.72 -2.01 -21.82
CA VAL A 404 -19.34 -2.81 -22.89
C VAL A 404 -20.16 -1.93 -23.82
N ASN A 405 -20.41 -2.41 -25.03
CA ASN A 405 -21.22 -1.72 -26.05
C ASN A 405 -20.70 -0.32 -26.41
N MET A 406 -19.38 -0.17 -26.49
CA MET A 406 -18.68 1.07 -26.90
C MET A 406 -18.18 0.91 -28.34
N THR A 407 -18.21 1.99 -29.12
CA THR A 407 -17.92 1.96 -30.58
C THR A 407 -16.68 2.77 -30.99
N ASP A 408 -15.83 3.15 -30.02
CA ASP A 408 -14.68 4.04 -30.21
C ASP A 408 -15.03 5.38 -30.91
N SER A 409 -16.31 5.79 -30.81
CA SER A 409 -16.75 7.10 -31.27
C SER A 409 -16.28 8.19 -30.30
N PRO A 410 -16.12 9.45 -30.75
CA PRO A 410 -15.78 10.55 -29.85
C PRO A 410 -16.76 10.70 -28.67
N GLU A 411 -18.05 10.39 -28.88
CA GLU A 411 -19.06 10.40 -27.83
C GLU A 411 -18.82 9.31 -26.77
N ASP A 412 -18.41 8.12 -27.20
CA ASP A 412 -18.10 7.01 -26.31
C ASP A 412 -16.79 7.25 -25.54
N GLU A 413 -15.79 7.89 -26.15
CA GLU A 413 -14.59 8.34 -25.43
C GLU A 413 -14.91 9.37 -24.34
N GLU A 414 -15.77 10.35 -24.64
CA GLU A 414 -16.25 11.31 -23.64
C GLU A 414 -17.02 10.63 -22.52
N PHE A 415 -17.85 9.64 -22.85
CA PHE A 415 -18.59 8.88 -21.86
C PHE A 415 -17.69 7.98 -20.99
N ASP A 416 -16.63 7.41 -21.56
CA ASP A 416 -15.65 6.64 -20.80
C ASP A 416 -14.91 7.53 -19.78
N LYS A 417 -14.50 8.74 -20.19
CA LYS A 417 -13.92 9.76 -19.29
C LYS A 417 -14.92 10.18 -18.20
N LEU A 418 -16.19 10.30 -18.54
CA LEU A 418 -17.26 10.58 -17.58
C LEU A 418 -17.39 9.46 -16.53
N CYS A 419 -17.27 8.20 -16.94
CA CYS A 419 -17.30 7.05 -16.03
C CYS A 419 -16.10 7.04 -15.07
N ASP A 420 -14.90 7.35 -15.55
CA ASP A 420 -13.72 7.50 -14.69
C ASP A 420 -13.90 8.63 -13.67
N LEU A 421 -14.39 9.78 -14.12
CA LEU A 421 -14.62 10.92 -13.24
C LEU A 421 -15.69 10.62 -12.18
N LEU A 422 -16.74 9.87 -12.52
CA LEU A 422 -17.77 9.43 -11.58
C LEU A 422 -17.19 8.55 -10.47
N ILE A 423 -16.40 7.53 -10.82
CA ILE A 423 -15.74 6.65 -9.84
C ILE A 423 -14.74 7.44 -9.01
N GLY A 424 -13.93 8.31 -9.64
CA GLY A 424 -12.97 9.16 -8.94
C GLY A 424 -13.65 10.09 -7.94
N ARG A 425 -14.74 10.77 -8.33
CA ARG A 425 -15.51 11.66 -7.44
C ARG A 425 -16.19 10.91 -6.30
N ALA A 426 -16.70 9.70 -6.56
CA ALA A 426 -17.27 8.86 -5.51
C ALA A 426 -16.20 8.51 -4.46
N LEU A 427 -14.99 8.14 -4.90
CA LEU A 427 -13.85 7.88 -4.03
C LEU A 427 -13.34 9.13 -3.29
N ASP A 428 -13.38 10.30 -3.93
CA ASP A 428 -13.00 11.58 -3.31
C ASP A 428 -14.02 12.03 -2.24
N SER A 429 -15.26 11.53 -2.34
CA SER A 429 -16.35 11.79 -1.40
C SER A 429 -16.44 10.78 -0.24
N TYR A 430 -15.67 9.70 -0.32
CA TYR A 430 -15.56 8.68 0.72
C TYR A 430 -14.96 9.31 1.99
#